data_AF-A0A093PRW5-F1
#
_entry.id   AF-A0A093PRW5-F1
#
_cell.length_a   1.000
_cell.length_b   1.000
_cell.length_c   1.000
_cell.angle_alpha   90.00
_cell.angle_beta   90.00
_cell.angle_gamma   90.00
#
_symmetry.space_group_name_H-M   'P 1'
#
loop_
_entity.id
_entity.type
_entity.pdbx_description
1 polymer ?
#
loop_
_entity_poly.entity_id
_entity_poly.type
_entity_poly.pdbx_seq_one_letter_code
_entity_poly.pdbx_strand_id
1 'polypeptide(L)' 'NCSGVEDFEACLGNTTQFCPSHFPCLCKNGEPFCRCDYFRVGWKDYWYMGPKCNHLWNTLDFILVATVPAVTLVIIV' A
#
# COMPACT_ATOMS: atom_id res chain seq x y z
N ASN A 1 18.36 -1.23 -6.42
CA ASN A 1 19.49 -1.04 -5.50
C ASN A 1 19.41 0.40 -5.01
N CYS A 2 19.37 0.61 -3.70
CA CYS A 2 19.23 1.93 -3.06
C CYS A 2 20.55 2.41 -2.43
N SER A 3 21.67 1.77 -2.75
CA SER A 3 22.99 2.19 -2.26
C SER A 3 23.38 3.54 -2.89
N GLY A 4 23.48 4.57 -2.05
CA GLY A 4 23.84 5.93 -2.46
C GLY A 4 22.71 6.76 -3.08
N VAL A 5 21.46 6.30 -2.97
CA VAL A 5 20.27 7.06 -3.39
C VAL A 5 19.69 7.78 -2.17
N GLU A 6 19.30 9.04 -2.34
CA GLU A 6 18.61 9.80 -1.28
C GLU A 6 17.22 9.21 -0.98
N ASP A 7 16.69 9.55 0.19
CA ASP A 7 15.35 9.15 0.57
C ASP A 7 14.31 9.79 -0.37
N PHE A 8 13.30 9.01 -0.74
CA PHE A 8 12.23 9.35 -1.68
C PHE A 8 12.67 9.52 -3.14
N GLU A 9 13.90 9.16 -3.49
CA GLU A 9 14.34 9.10 -4.88
C GLU A 9 14.09 7.73 -5.52
N ALA A 10 14.12 7.70 -6.86
CA ALA A 10 13.88 6.50 -7.64
C ALA A 10 14.99 5.46 -7.43
N CYS A 11 14.58 4.20 -7.25
CA CYS A 11 15.49 3.08 -7.14
C CYS A 11 16.38 2.93 -8.39
N LEU A 12 17.69 2.71 -8.20
CA LEU A 12 18.60 2.39 -9.31
C LEU A 12 18.53 0.90 -9.69
N GLY A 13 18.32 0.61 -10.96
CA GLY A 13 18.33 -0.76 -11.52
C GLY A 13 16.95 -1.29 -11.93
N ASN A 14 16.88 -2.58 -12.28
CA ASN A 14 15.64 -3.19 -12.77
C ASN A 14 14.70 -3.54 -11.60
N THR A 15 13.68 -2.72 -11.39
CA THR A 15 12.69 -2.84 -10.29
C THR A 15 11.39 -3.50 -10.71
N THR A 16 11.27 -3.90 -11.98
CA THR A 16 10.05 -4.49 -12.58
C THR A 16 9.60 -5.80 -11.94
N GLN A 17 10.47 -6.50 -11.19
CA GLN A 17 10.13 -7.69 -10.41
C GLN A 17 9.65 -7.39 -8.99
N PHE A 18 9.98 -6.20 -8.45
CA PHE A 18 9.66 -5.84 -7.07
C PHE A 18 8.35 -5.05 -6.99
N CYS A 19 8.22 -4.00 -7.81
CA CYS A 19 6.99 -3.22 -7.92
C CYS A 19 6.26 -3.56 -9.23
N PRO A 20 4.92 -3.67 -9.20
CA PRO A 20 4.12 -3.75 -10.43
C PRO A 20 4.38 -2.52 -11.31
N SER A 21 4.27 -2.67 -12.63
CA SER A 21 4.66 -1.65 -13.62
C SER A 21 3.99 -0.27 -13.48
N HIS A 22 2.90 -0.17 -12.71
CA HIS A 22 2.20 1.08 -12.48
C HIS A 22 2.68 1.86 -11.25
N PHE A 23 3.46 1.24 -10.35
CA PHE A 23 3.89 1.87 -9.09
C PHE A 23 5.39 2.20 -9.12
N PRO A 24 5.80 3.45 -8.86
CA PRO A 24 7.21 3.80 -8.83
C PRO A 24 7.92 3.18 -7.61
N CYS A 25 9.12 2.63 -7.85
CA CYS A 25 10.02 2.19 -6.78
C CYS A 25 10.80 3.39 -6.25
N LEU A 26 10.72 3.60 -4.94
CA LEU A 26 11.45 4.64 -4.21
C LEU A 26 12.37 4.03 -3.15
N CYS A 27 13.39 4.77 -2.73
CA CYS A 27 14.31 4.37 -1.67
C CYS A 27 13.99 5.09 -0.36
N LYS A 28 14.07 4.40 0.78
CA LYS A 28 14.01 5.00 2.11
C LYS A 28 14.94 4.25 3.05
N ASN A 29 15.81 4.94 3.77
CA ASN A 29 16.80 4.35 4.67
C ASN A 29 17.69 3.29 3.99
N GLY A 30 17.95 3.44 2.68
CA GLY A 30 18.70 2.45 1.90
C GLY A 30 17.90 1.17 1.54
N GLU A 31 16.62 1.10 1.87
CA GLU A 31 15.71 0.00 1.50
C GLU A 31 14.78 0.43 0.35
N PRO A 32 14.54 -0.45 -0.65
CA PRO A 32 13.58 -0.18 -1.71
C PRO A 32 12.14 -0.40 -1.22
N PHE A 33 11.25 0.55 -1.49
CA PHE A 33 9.82 0.43 -1.25
C PHE A 33 9.01 0.86 -2.48
N CYS A 34 7.85 0.24 -2.67
CA CYS A 34 6.92 0.65 -3.73
C CYS A 34 6.04 1.79 -3.21
N ARG A 35 5.99 2.91 -3.94
CA ARG A 35 5.02 3.97 -3.65
C ARG A 35 3.68 3.58 -4.26
N CYS A 36 2.75 3.22 -3.38
CA CYS A 36 1.38 2.90 -3.78
C CYS A 36 0.60 4.17 -4.07
N ASP A 37 -0.16 4.17 -5.17
CA ASP A 37 -1.01 5.31 -5.52
C ASP A 37 -2.24 5.40 -4.61
N TYR A 38 -2.66 6.63 -4.39
CA TYR A 38 -3.91 7.01 -3.76
C TYR A 38 -4.76 7.73 -4.78
N PHE A 39 -6.02 7.31 -4.92
CA PHE A 39 -6.97 7.95 -5.81
C PHE A 39 -8.36 7.99 -5.18
N ARG A 40 -9.12 9.03 -5.55
CA ARG A 40 -10.48 9.24 -5.08
C ARG A 40 -11.45 9.08 -6.24
N VAL A 41 -12.47 8.25 -6.08
CA VAL A 41 -13.58 8.11 -7.03
C VAL A 41 -14.87 8.55 -6.35
N GLY A 42 -15.31 9.76 -6.67
CA GLY A 42 -16.44 10.39 -5.98
C GLY A 42 -16.16 10.61 -4.49
N TRP A 43 -16.94 9.95 -3.63
CA TRP A 43 -16.82 10.03 -2.17
C TRP A 43 -15.95 8.92 -1.55
N LYS A 44 -15.45 7.98 -2.38
CA LYS A 44 -14.66 6.84 -1.90
C LYS A 44 -13.19 7.09 -2.14
N ASP A 45 -12.43 6.97 -1.05
CA ASP A 45 -10.98 7.00 -1.04
C ASP A 45 -10.44 5.58 -1.22
N TYR A 46 -9.61 5.39 -2.24
CA TYR A 46 -8.95 4.13 -2.56
C TYR A 46 -7.45 4.28 -2.43
N TRP A 47 -6.81 3.29 -1.82
CA TRP A 47 -5.35 3.23 -1.73
C TRP A 47 -4.89 1.79 -1.83
N TYR A 48 -3.72 1.59 -2.44
CA TYR A 48 -3.08 0.29 -2.44
C TYR A 48 -2.22 0.11 -1.18
N MET A 49 -2.29 -1.07 -0.59
CA MET A 49 -1.61 -1.47 0.64
C MET A 49 -0.75 -2.71 0.39
N GLY A 50 0.27 -2.89 1.21
CA GLY A 50 1.18 -4.04 1.16
C GLY A 50 2.52 -3.74 0.47
N PRO A 51 3.53 -4.62 0.64
CA PRO A 51 4.90 -4.39 0.16
C PRO A 51 5.01 -4.27 -1.36
N LYS A 52 3.99 -4.76 -2.10
CA LYS A 52 3.92 -4.73 -3.55
C LYS A 52 2.69 -3.98 -4.08
N CYS A 53 2.00 -3.20 -3.24
CA CYS A 53 0.77 -2.49 -3.61
C CYS A 53 -0.31 -3.40 -4.24
N ASN A 54 -0.40 -4.65 -3.78
CA ASN A 54 -1.27 -5.68 -4.34
C ASN A 54 -2.67 -5.74 -3.68
N HIS A 55 -2.85 -5.08 -2.55
CA HIS A 55 -4.14 -5.04 -1.85
C HIS A 55 -4.80 -3.68 -2.08
N LEU A 56 -5.92 -3.63 -2.79
CA LEU A 56 -6.75 -2.44 -2.87
C LEU A 56 -7.57 -2.32 -1.60
N TRP A 57 -7.45 -1.21 -0.89
CA TRP A 57 -8.24 -0.89 0.29
C TRP A 57 -9.02 0.39 0.07
N ASN A 58 -10.17 0.48 0.72
CA ASN A 58 -10.92 1.70 0.88
C ASN A 58 -11.36 1.88 2.34
N THR A 59 -11.99 3.01 2.65
CA THR A 59 -12.47 3.31 4.01
C THR A 59 -13.49 2.29 4.52
N LEU A 60 -14.34 1.75 3.64
CA LEU A 60 -15.32 0.71 3.97
C LEU A 60 -14.63 -0.59 4.39
N ASP A 61 -13.56 -1.01 3.70
CA ASP A 61 -12.81 -2.22 4.05
C ASP A 61 -12.22 -2.11 5.45
N PHE A 62 -11.70 -0.93 5.81
CA PHE A 62 -11.17 -0.70 7.16
C PHE A 62 -12.25 -0.76 8.24
N ILE A 63 -13.42 -0.16 7.98
CA ILE A 63 -14.58 -0.22 8.88
C ILE A 63 -15.03 -1.67 9.05
N LEU A 64 -15.12 -2.44 7.96
CA LEU A 64 -15.55 -3.83 8.00
C LEU A 64 -14.59 -4.69 8.84
N VAL A 65 -13.28 -4.56 8.62
CA VAL A 65 -12.27 -5.32 9.38
C VAL A 65 -12.33 -5.00 10.88
N ALA A 66 -12.59 -3.75 11.25
CA ALA A 66 -12.71 -3.35 12.66
C ALA A 66 -14.04 -3.75 13.30
N THR A 67 -15.15 -3.69 12.56
CA THR A 67 -16.51 -3.85 13.12
C THR A 67 -17.02 -5.28 13.09
N VAL A 68 -16.68 -6.08 12.07
CA VAL A 68 -17.17 -7.46 11.92
C VAL A 68 -16.80 -8.34 13.13
N PRO A 69 -15.57 -8.33 13.66
CA PRO A 69 -15.23 -9.12 14.85
C PRO A 69 -16.05 -8.70 16.08
N ALA A 70 -16.26 -7.39 16.27
CA ALA A 70 -17.03 -6.87 17.40
C ALA A 70 -18.51 -7.27 17.31
N VAL A 71 -19.14 -7.12 16.14
CA VAL A 71 -20.53 -7.53 15.91
C VAL A 71 -20.70 -9.03 16.11
N THR A 72 -19.74 -9.83 15.62
CA THR A 72 -19.77 -11.29 15.77
C THR A 72 -19.72 -11.69 17.25
N LEU A 73 -18.87 -11.05 18.05
CA LEU A 73 -18.79 -11.29 19.49
C LEU A 73 -20.11 -10.95 20.20
N VAL A 74 -20.77 -9.84 19.84
CA VAL A 74 -22.06 -9.42 20.42
C VAL A 74 -23.19 -10.43 20.15
N ILE A 75 -23.15 -11.14 19.02
CA ILE A 75 -24.19 -12.12 18.65
C ILE A 75 -23.98 -13.47 19.36
N ILE A 76 -22.72 -13.83 19.64
CA ILE A 76 -22.37 -15.14 20.21
C ILE A 76 -22.61 -15.17 21.74
N VAL A 77 -22.53 -14.03 22.42
CA VAL A 77 -22.70 -13.92 23.89
C VAL A 77 -24.14 -13.82 24.35
#